data_AF-A9BE90-F1
#
_entry.id   AF-A9BE90-F1
#
_cell.length_a   1.000
_cell.length_b   1.000
_cell.length_c   1.000
_cell.angle_alpha   90.00
_cell.angle_beta   90.00
_cell.angle_gamma   90.00
#
_symmetry.space_group_name_H-M   'P 1'
#
loop_
_entity.id
_entity.type
_entity.pdbx_description
1 polymer ?
#
loop_
_entity_poly.entity_id
_entity_poly.type
_entity_poly.pdbx_seq_one_letter_code
_entity_poly.pdbx_strand_id
1 'polypeptide(L)'
;MRRLFSILLSAFLLLGLAPVVNAAGEAVNADRGSTEFTANGLTLCADNARFQERASSASTAKDIARFERYSKASCGDDGLPHLIIAATIEPFGALANRHHEGDVLIPAHIFIYIAGIIGWSGREYLRASKLTKNPAENEIIIDFALARECLRKGAAWPLEANKQGRSGELREKDENITLNGPR
;
A
#
# COMPACT_ATOMS: atom_id res chain seq x y z
N MET A 1 11.78 50.36 -31.94
CA MET A 1 10.87 49.85 -30.88
C MET A 1 11.37 48.57 -30.19
N ARG A 2 11.79 47.52 -30.92
CA ARG A 2 12.24 46.23 -30.33
C ARG A 2 13.47 46.33 -29.40
N ARG A 3 14.43 47.21 -29.68
CA ARG A 3 15.65 47.39 -28.85
C ARG A 3 15.41 48.19 -27.56
N LEU A 4 14.50 49.16 -27.60
CA LEU A 4 14.10 49.94 -26.42
C LEU A 4 13.38 49.06 -25.40
N PHE A 5 12.55 48.12 -25.86
CA PHE A 5 11.83 47.20 -25.01
C PHE A 5 12.76 46.24 -24.25
N SER A 6 13.81 45.74 -24.91
CA SER A 6 14.81 44.86 -24.27
C SER A 6 15.66 45.59 -23.23
N ILE A 7 16.00 46.85 -23.46
CA ILE A 7 16.78 47.67 -22.51
C ILE A 7 15.92 48.02 -21.28
N LEU A 8 14.65 48.34 -21.49
CA LEU A 8 13.70 48.57 -20.40
C LEU A 8 13.48 47.31 -19.55
N LEU A 9 13.38 46.14 -20.18
CA LEU A 9 13.24 44.86 -19.47
C LEU A 9 14.49 44.51 -18.64
N SER A 10 15.69 44.75 -19.17
CA SER A 10 16.93 44.50 -18.43
C SER A 10 17.13 45.48 -17.27
N ALA A 11 16.73 46.74 -17.45
CA ALA A 11 16.77 47.74 -16.38
C ALA A 11 15.77 47.40 -15.26
N PHE A 12 14.58 46.92 -15.59
CA PHE A 12 13.58 46.47 -14.61
C PHE A 12 14.06 45.24 -13.80
N LEU A 13 14.76 44.30 -14.44
CA LEU A 13 15.35 43.13 -13.79
C LEU A 13 16.51 43.50 -12.84
N LEU A 14 17.34 44.48 -13.22
CA LEU A 14 18.47 44.92 -12.39
C LEU A 14 18.05 45.77 -11.18
N LEU A 15 16.93 46.51 -11.28
CA LEU A 15 16.40 47.34 -10.20
C LEU A 15 15.44 46.60 -9.26
N GLY A 16 15.18 45.31 -9.49
CA GLY A 16 14.35 44.47 -8.60
C GLY A 16 12.86 44.81 -8.58
N LEU A 17 12.37 45.65 -9.48
CA LEU A 17 10.95 46.04 -9.58
C LEU A 17 10.13 45.09 -10.49
N ALA A 18 10.43 43.78 -10.49
CA ALA A 18 9.53 42.83 -11.13
C ALA A 18 8.23 42.74 -10.29
N PRO A 19 7.03 42.80 -10.90
CA PRO A 19 5.84 42.37 -10.18
C PRO A 19 6.07 40.93 -9.75
N VAL A 20 5.97 40.68 -8.44
CA VAL A 20 5.93 39.32 -7.91
C VAL A 20 4.77 38.61 -8.60
N VAL A 21 5.10 37.77 -9.58
CA VAL A 21 4.18 36.75 -10.02
C VAL A 21 3.98 35.87 -8.81
N ASN A 22 2.77 35.88 -8.25
CA ASN A 22 2.26 34.82 -7.38
C ASN A 22 2.15 33.54 -8.21
N ALA A 23 3.29 33.03 -8.67
CA ALA A 23 3.44 31.59 -8.79
C ALA A 23 3.37 31.10 -7.35
N ALA A 24 2.64 30.02 -7.11
CA ALA A 24 2.63 29.30 -5.85
C ALA A 24 4.02 28.68 -5.56
N GLY A 25 5.07 29.50 -5.53
CA GLY A 25 6.38 29.18 -4.98
C GLY A 25 6.30 29.30 -3.46
N GLU A 26 6.96 28.39 -2.75
CA GLU A 26 6.82 28.04 -1.33
C GLU A 26 5.58 27.22 -0.94
N ALA A 27 4.40 27.47 -1.52
CA ALA A 27 3.19 26.71 -1.16
C ALA A 27 3.19 25.24 -1.61
N VAL A 28 4.00 24.87 -2.61
CA VAL A 28 4.07 23.47 -3.10
C VAL A 28 4.78 22.53 -2.11
N ASN A 29 5.45 23.05 -1.08
CA ASN A 29 6.18 22.24 -0.09
C ASN A 29 6.08 22.77 1.36
N ALA A 30 5.06 23.56 1.71
CA ALA A 30 4.85 23.98 3.11
C ALA A 30 4.63 22.79 4.07
N ASP A 31 4.21 21.65 3.52
CA ASP A 31 4.01 20.37 4.21
C ASP A 31 5.24 19.46 4.20
N ARG A 32 6.37 19.87 3.58
CA ARG A 32 7.58 19.05 3.59
C ARG A 32 8.23 19.15 4.96
N GLY A 33 8.04 18.10 5.78
CA GLY A 33 8.73 17.94 7.05
C GLY A 33 10.25 18.06 6.91
N SER A 34 10.92 18.51 7.96
CA SER A 34 12.38 18.58 8.01
C SER A 34 12.99 17.23 7.63
N THR A 35 13.98 17.21 6.73
CA THR A 35 14.73 16.00 6.38
C THR A 35 15.75 15.61 7.47
N GLU A 36 15.66 16.23 8.64
CA GLU A 36 16.47 15.92 9.81
C GLU A 36 15.90 14.66 10.48
N PHE A 37 16.74 13.65 10.67
CA PHE A 37 16.32 12.39 11.28
C PHE A 37 16.09 12.60 12.78
N THR A 38 14.83 12.77 13.17
CA THR A 38 14.40 12.74 14.57
C THR A 38 13.99 11.31 14.95
N ALA A 39 14.79 10.68 15.81
CA ALA A 39 14.61 9.29 16.22
C ALA A 39 13.27 9.01 16.95
N ASN A 40 12.53 10.04 17.39
CA ASN A 40 11.20 9.95 18.02
C ASN A 40 10.37 11.22 17.75
N GLY A 41 10.16 11.58 16.47
CA GLY A 41 9.40 12.78 16.07
C GLY A 41 7.88 12.61 16.00
N LEU A 42 7.34 11.44 16.34
CA LEU A 42 5.91 11.17 16.24
C LEU A 42 5.21 11.38 17.58
N THR A 43 4.14 12.16 17.55
CA THR A 43 3.23 12.42 18.68
C THR A 43 1.84 11.84 18.38
N LEU A 44 0.98 11.68 19.37
CA LEU A 44 -0.41 11.33 19.09
C LEU A 44 -1.06 12.48 18.31
N CYS A 45 -1.78 12.18 17.23
CA CYS A 45 -2.40 13.22 16.40
C CYS A 45 -3.37 14.10 17.20
N ALA A 46 -4.05 13.55 18.22
CA ALA A 46 -4.87 14.32 19.15
C ALA A 46 -4.10 15.45 19.87
N ASP A 47 -2.81 15.24 20.14
CA ASP A 47 -1.95 16.19 20.87
C ASP A 47 -1.14 17.10 19.93
N ASN A 48 -1.24 16.90 18.61
CA ASN A 48 -0.47 17.63 17.62
C ASN A 48 -1.17 18.92 17.17
N ALA A 49 -0.57 20.08 17.44
CA ALA A 49 -1.17 21.38 17.17
C ALA A 49 -1.51 21.61 15.68
N ARG A 50 -0.64 21.16 14.76
CA ARG A 50 -0.87 21.28 13.31
C ARG A 50 -1.99 20.36 12.84
N PHE A 51 -2.09 19.15 13.41
CA PHE A 51 -3.23 18.27 13.13
C PHE A 51 -4.56 18.91 13.58
N GLN A 52 -4.59 19.54 14.76
CA GLN A 52 -5.78 20.22 15.26
C GLN A 52 -6.17 21.44 14.41
N GLU A 53 -5.19 22.21 13.93
CA GLU A 53 -5.42 23.30 12.97
C GLU A 53 -6.09 22.77 11.70
N ARG A 54 -5.57 21.67 11.12
CA ARG A 54 -6.18 21.02 9.96
C ARG A 54 -7.58 20.49 10.26
N ALA A 55 -7.79 19.87 11.41
CA ALA A 55 -9.08 19.36 11.84
C ALA A 55 -10.12 20.48 12.02
N SER A 56 -9.70 21.67 12.46
CA SER A 56 -10.59 22.83 12.62
C SER A 56 -11.15 23.37 11.30
N SER A 57 -10.43 23.13 10.20
CA SER A 57 -10.88 23.50 8.84
C SER A 57 -11.91 22.52 8.25
N ALA A 58 -12.16 21.37 8.90
CA ALA A 58 -13.09 20.36 8.43
C ALA A 58 -14.55 20.80 8.64
N SER A 59 -15.29 21.03 7.55
CA SER A 59 -16.67 21.52 7.60
C SER A 59 -17.73 20.45 7.35
N THR A 60 -17.36 19.31 6.74
CA THR A 60 -18.29 18.23 6.45
C THR A 60 -18.28 17.15 7.53
N ALA A 61 -19.42 16.51 7.80
CA ALA A 61 -19.52 15.42 8.77
C ALA A 61 -18.55 14.26 8.47
N LYS A 62 -18.31 13.97 7.18
CA LYS A 62 -17.33 12.95 6.74
C LYS A 62 -15.91 13.33 7.14
N ASP A 63 -15.54 14.60 6.96
CA ASP A 63 -14.19 15.07 7.26
C ASP A 63 -13.96 15.12 8.77
N ILE A 64 -14.94 15.58 9.54
CA ILE A 64 -14.91 15.56 11.02
C ILE A 64 -14.71 14.12 11.53
N ALA A 65 -15.52 13.17 11.05
CA ALA A 65 -15.37 11.76 11.42
C ALA A 65 -14.02 11.16 10.98
N ARG A 66 -13.46 11.61 9.85
CA ARG A 66 -12.12 11.19 9.41
C ARG A 66 -11.03 11.71 10.36
N PHE A 67 -11.09 12.98 10.75
CA PHE A 67 -10.14 13.55 11.71
C PHE A 67 -10.29 12.95 13.12
N GLU A 68 -11.52 12.67 13.56
CA GLU A 68 -11.76 11.94 14.81
C GLU A 68 -11.09 10.55 14.78
N ARG A 69 -11.23 9.81 13.66
CA ARG A 69 -10.55 8.52 13.51
C ARG A 69 -9.04 8.65 13.49
N TYR A 70 -8.50 9.64 12.78
CA TYR A 70 -7.06 9.85 12.67
C TYR A 70 -6.42 10.48 13.92
N SER A 71 -7.21 11.05 14.83
CA SER A 71 -6.69 11.55 16.12
C SER A 71 -5.98 10.47 16.94
N LYS A 72 -6.33 9.19 16.71
CA LYS A 72 -5.76 8.00 17.35
C LYS A 72 -4.44 7.54 16.71
N ALA A 73 -4.07 8.08 15.56
CA ALA A 73 -2.83 7.73 14.86
C ALA A 73 -1.64 8.55 15.39
N SER A 74 -0.44 8.19 14.92
CA SER A 74 0.77 8.98 15.16
C SER A 74 0.92 10.07 14.10
N CYS A 75 1.25 11.29 14.51
CA CYS A 75 1.47 12.45 13.63
C CYS A 75 2.90 12.97 13.79
N GLY A 76 3.52 13.37 12.67
CA GLY A 76 4.80 14.07 12.67
C GLY A 76 4.65 15.59 12.80
N ASP A 77 5.76 16.29 12.60
CA ASP A 77 5.82 17.76 12.62
C ASP A 77 5.02 18.42 11.49
N ASP A 78 4.63 17.66 10.47
CA ASP A 78 3.73 18.09 9.39
C ASP A 78 2.24 18.13 9.81
N GLY A 79 1.90 17.52 10.95
CA GLY A 79 0.53 17.35 11.43
C GLY A 79 -0.28 16.36 10.59
N LEU A 80 0.39 15.42 9.90
CA LEU A 80 -0.24 14.37 9.11
C LEU A 80 -0.09 13.00 9.79
N PRO A 81 -1.08 12.09 9.68
CA PRO A 81 -0.96 10.74 10.20
C PRO A 81 0.13 9.94 9.47
N HIS A 82 1.10 9.41 10.22
CA HIS A 82 2.17 8.55 9.74
C HIS A 82 1.93 7.13 10.27
N LEU A 83 1.98 6.15 9.36
CA LEU A 83 1.81 4.74 9.72
C LEU A 83 3.13 4.19 10.26
N ILE A 84 3.06 3.46 11.37
CA ILE A 84 4.24 2.81 11.93
C ILE A 84 4.32 1.39 11.38
N ILE A 85 5.44 1.10 10.70
CA ILE A 85 5.74 -0.24 10.17
C ILE A 85 6.96 -0.75 10.91
N ALA A 86 6.76 -1.37 12.08
CA ALA A 86 7.85 -2.01 12.78
C ALA A 86 8.18 -3.35 12.13
N ALA A 87 9.48 -3.69 12.10
CA ALA A 87 9.93 -4.96 11.58
C ALA A 87 9.31 -6.11 12.38
N THR A 88 8.55 -6.96 11.71
CA THR A 88 7.87 -8.13 12.31
C THR A 88 8.82 -9.31 12.49
N ILE A 89 10.08 -9.06 12.88
CA ILE A 89 11.06 -10.12 13.05
C ILE A 89 10.65 -10.96 14.26
N GLU A 90 10.48 -12.27 14.06
CA GLU A 90 10.13 -13.21 15.12
C GLU A 90 11.21 -13.23 16.22
N PRO A 91 10.85 -13.45 17.50
CA PRO A 91 9.55 -13.88 18.02
C PRO A 91 8.70 -12.74 18.65
N PHE A 92 9.17 -11.49 18.63
CA PHE A 92 8.52 -10.36 19.33
C PHE A 92 7.97 -9.26 18.41
N GLY A 93 7.97 -9.45 17.08
CA GLY A 93 7.50 -8.45 16.11
C GLY A 93 6.05 -7.96 16.32
N ALA A 94 5.18 -8.80 16.91
CA ALA A 94 3.83 -8.39 17.30
C ALA A 94 3.81 -7.44 18.50
N LEU A 95 4.78 -7.56 19.42
CA LEU A 95 4.92 -6.65 20.57
C LEU A 95 5.34 -5.24 20.11
N ALA A 96 6.19 -5.16 19.09
CA ALA A 96 6.68 -3.88 18.53
C ALA A 96 5.58 -3.09 17.80
N ASN A 97 4.50 -3.74 17.37
CA ASN A 97 3.36 -3.11 16.70
C ASN A 97 2.16 -2.86 17.63
N ARG A 98 2.30 -3.08 18.95
CA ARG A 98 1.20 -2.88 19.90
C ARG A 98 0.66 -1.44 19.79
N HIS A 99 -0.66 -1.29 19.73
CA HIS A 99 -1.37 -0.02 19.47
C HIS A 99 -1.27 0.52 18.04
N HIS A 100 -0.43 -0.07 17.17
CA HIS A 100 -0.27 0.23 15.75
C HIS A 100 -0.60 -0.97 14.83
N GLU A 101 -1.23 -2.01 15.37
CA GLU A 101 -1.55 -3.25 14.63
C GLU A 101 -2.49 -2.99 13.44
N GLY A 102 -3.33 -1.97 13.55
CA GLY A 102 -4.25 -1.53 12.51
C GLY A 102 -3.60 -0.79 11.34
N ASP A 103 -2.34 -0.34 11.49
CA ASP A 103 -1.67 0.49 10.48
C ASP A 103 -1.34 -0.33 9.24
N VAL A 104 -0.66 -1.47 9.44
CA VAL A 104 -0.24 -2.36 8.34
C VAL A 104 -0.41 -3.84 8.67
N LEU A 105 -0.21 -4.26 9.92
CA LEU A 105 -0.20 -5.67 10.29
C LEU A 105 -1.54 -6.35 9.96
N ILE A 106 -2.65 -5.85 10.49
CA ILE A 106 -3.99 -6.43 10.24
C ILE A 106 -4.35 -6.39 8.75
N PRO A 107 -4.26 -5.24 8.03
CA PRO A 107 -4.50 -5.19 6.59
C PRO A 107 -3.64 -6.17 5.78
N ALA A 108 -2.35 -6.31 6.11
CA ALA A 108 -1.44 -7.21 5.42
C ALA A 108 -1.83 -8.69 5.61
N HIS A 109 -2.22 -9.09 6.84
CA HIS A 109 -2.69 -10.45 7.10
C HIS A 109 -3.98 -10.77 6.34
N ILE A 110 -4.93 -9.83 6.32
CA ILE A 110 -6.17 -9.96 5.53
C ILE A 110 -5.84 -10.10 4.05
N PHE A 111 -4.92 -9.26 3.54
CA PHE A 111 -4.49 -9.30 2.15
C PHE A 111 -3.88 -10.67 1.79
N ILE A 112 -2.92 -11.16 2.58
CA ILE A 112 -2.28 -12.46 2.34
C ILE A 112 -3.32 -13.58 2.39
N TYR A 113 -4.27 -13.54 3.33
CA TYR A 113 -5.31 -14.54 3.43
C TYR A 113 -6.22 -14.56 2.19
N ILE A 114 -6.67 -13.40 1.72
CA ILE A 114 -7.51 -13.27 0.51
C ILE A 114 -6.72 -13.66 -0.74
N ALA A 115 -5.48 -13.18 -0.89
CA ALA A 115 -4.60 -13.52 -2.01
C ALA A 115 -4.35 -15.03 -2.06
N GLY A 116 -4.16 -15.66 -0.91
CA GLY A 116 -4.04 -17.11 -0.79
C GLY A 116 -5.32 -17.85 -1.18
N ILE A 117 -6.51 -17.37 -0.78
CA ILE A 117 -7.78 -17.95 -1.24
C ILE A 117 -7.86 -17.90 -2.76
N ILE A 118 -7.60 -16.74 -3.37
CA ILE A 118 -7.68 -16.56 -4.83
C ILE A 118 -6.69 -17.49 -5.53
N GLY A 119 -5.41 -17.45 -5.13
CA GLY A 119 -4.35 -18.25 -5.74
C GLY A 119 -4.57 -19.76 -5.59
N TRP A 120 -4.99 -20.20 -4.39
CA TRP A 120 -5.23 -21.62 -4.12
C TRP A 120 -6.47 -22.13 -4.86
N SER A 121 -7.56 -21.36 -4.87
CA SER A 121 -8.77 -21.73 -5.60
C SER A 121 -8.49 -21.87 -7.10
N GLY A 122 -7.74 -20.92 -7.68
CA GLY A 122 -7.32 -20.99 -9.08
C GLY A 122 -6.45 -22.20 -9.37
N ARG A 123 -5.45 -22.49 -8.51
CA ARG A 123 -4.61 -23.68 -8.62
C ARG A 123 -5.43 -24.97 -8.59
N GLU A 124 -6.36 -25.11 -7.65
CA GLU A 124 -7.20 -26.30 -7.53
C GLU A 124 -8.15 -26.46 -8.72
N TYR A 125 -8.66 -25.35 -9.26
CA TYR A 125 -9.47 -25.38 -10.49
C TYR A 125 -8.66 -25.89 -11.69
N LEU A 126 -7.43 -25.37 -11.89
CA LEU A 126 -6.54 -25.82 -12.97
C LEU A 126 -6.18 -27.30 -12.82
N ARG A 127 -5.91 -27.77 -11.59
CA ARG A 127 -5.61 -29.19 -11.33
C ARG A 127 -6.80 -30.09 -11.65
N ALA A 128 -8.01 -29.69 -11.27
CA ALA A 128 -9.22 -30.45 -11.58
C ALA A 128 -9.55 -30.42 -13.08
N SER A 129 -9.43 -29.26 -13.72
CA SER A 129 -9.65 -29.08 -15.17
C SER A 129 -8.71 -29.97 -16.00
N LYS A 130 -7.44 -30.12 -15.58
CA LYS A 130 -6.45 -30.98 -16.25
C LYS A 130 -6.87 -32.46 -16.35
N LEU A 131 -7.76 -32.93 -15.47
CA LEU A 131 -8.26 -34.31 -15.48
C LEU A 131 -9.46 -34.52 -16.43
N THR A 132 -9.99 -33.44 -17.00
CA THR A 132 -11.12 -33.50 -17.94
C THR A 132 -10.66 -33.81 -19.36
N LYS A 133 -11.60 -34.23 -20.22
CA LYS A 133 -11.30 -34.57 -21.62
C LYS A 133 -10.78 -33.38 -22.43
N ASN A 134 -11.24 -32.17 -22.11
CA ASN A 134 -10.86 -30.95 -22.82
C ASN A 134 -10.53 -29.82 -21.82
N PRO A 135 -9.32 -29.82 -21.23
CA PRO A 135 -8.95 -28.85 -20.19
C PRO A 135 -9.03 -27.39 -20.65
N ALA A 136 -8.64 -27.11 -21.91
CA ALA A 136 -8.64 -25.76 -22.46
C ALA A 136 -10.06 -25.18 -22.60
N GLU A 137 -11.05 -26.03 -22.86
CA GLU A 137 -12.45 -25.60 -22.93
C GLU A 137 -12.95 -25.15 -21.55
N ASN A 138 -12.59 -25.88 -20.48
CA ASN A 138 -12.93 -25.52 -19.10
C ASN A 138 -12.20 -24.26 -18.57
N GLU A 139 -11.12 -23.84 -19.23
CA GLU A 139 -10.44 -22.57 -18.92
C GLU A 139 -11.13 -21.35 -19.54
N ILE A 140 -11.84 -21.54 -20.66
CA ILE A 140 -12.58 -20.47 -21.35
C ILE A 140 -14.05 -20.45 -20.91
N ILE A 141 -14.67 -21.62 -20.90
CA ILE A 141 -16.05 -21.87 -20.46
C ILE A 141 -15.97 -22.43 -19.05
N ILE A 142 -16.01 -21.52 -18.06
CA ILE A 142 -15.80 -21.89 -16.66
C ILE A 142 -16.96 -22.74 -16.14
N ASP A 143 -16.64 -23.91 -15.58
CA ASP A 143 -17.58 -24.70 -14.79
C ASP A 143 -17.76 -24.03 -13.41
N PHE A 144 -18.88 -23.34 -13.26
CA PHE A 144 -19.24 -22.64 -12.02
C PHE A 144 -19.44 -23.57 -10.82
N ALA A 145 -19.87 -24.82 -11.02
CA ALA A 145 -20.05 -25.77 -9.94
C ALA A 145 -18.68 -26.22 -9.40
N LEU A 146 -17.76 -26.56 -10.30
CA LEU A 146 -16.38 -26.89 -9.96
C LEU A 146 -15.66 -25.69 -9.30
N ALA A 147 -15.78 -24.50 -9.88
CA ALA A 147 -15.17 -23.28 -9.34
C ALA A 147 -15.62 -22.99 -7.89
N ARG A 148 -16.91 -23.19 -7.58
CA ARG A 148 -17.45 -23.02 -6.22
C ARG A 148 -16.90 -24.05 -5.23
N GLU A 149 -16.63 -25.28 -5.68
CA GLU A 149 -15.98 -26.29 -4.85
C GLU A 149 -14.52 -25.93 -4.59
N CYS A 150 -13.78 -25.52 -5.62
CA CYS A 150 -12.41 -25.05 -5.49
C CYS A 150 -12.29 -23.83 -4.56
N LEU A 151 -13.25 -22.90 -4.61
CA LEU A 151 -13.29 -21.76 -3.69
C LEU A 151 -13.45 -22.18 -2.23
N ARG A 152 -14.32 -23.17 -1.95
CA ARG A 152 -14.48 -23.73 -0.60
C ARG A 152 -13.20 -24.41 -0.10
N LYS A 153 -12.48 -25.11 -0.98
CA LYS A 153 -11.16 -25.68 -0.68
C LYS A 153 -10.11 -24.58 -0.45
N GLY A 154 -10.17 -23.51 -1.23
CA GLY A 154 -9.31 -22.32 -1.12
C GLY A 154 -9.39 -21.62 0.24
N ALA A 155 -10.54 -21.64 0.91
CA ALA A 155 -10.66 -21.07 2.27
C ALA A 155 -9.71 -21.72 3.30
N ALA A 156 -9.36 -23.00 3.09
CA ALA A 156 -8.43 -23.76 3.93
C ALA A 156 -6.99 -23.78 3.39
N TRP A 157 -6.63 -22.87 2.48
CA TRP A 157 -5.33 -22.86 1.81
C TRP A 157 -4.10 -22.91 2.73
N PRO A 158 -4.03 -22.24 3.92
CA PRO A 158 -2.80 -22.26 4.71
C PRO A 158 -2.47 -23.66 5.22
N LEU A 159 -3.50 -24.42 5.61
CA LEU A 159 -3.36 -25.78 6.08
C LEU A 159 -2.93 -26.72 4.95
N GLU A 160 -3.61 -26.63 3.81
CA GLU A 160 -3.33 -27.48 2.65
C GLU A 160 -1.97 -27.15 2.00
N ALA A 161 -1.60 -25.87 1.93
CA ALA A 161 -0.29 -25.44 1.45
C ALA A 161 0.84 -25.94 2.36
N ASN A 162 0.67 -25.86 3.68
CA ASN A 162 1.66 -26.40 4.62
C ASN A 162 1.77 -27.92 4.51
N LYS A 163 0.64 -28.63 4.41
CA LYS A 163 0.60 -30.08 4.22
C LYS A 163 1.30 -30.50 2.92
N GLN A 164 0.92 -29.90 1.79
CA GLN A 164 1.51 -30.19 0.47
C GLN A 164 2.98 -29.76 0.39
N GLY A 165 3.36 -28.68 1.08
CA GLY A 165 4.75 -28.24 1.19
C GLY A 165 5.63 -29.24 1.94
N ARG A 166 5.10 -29.85 3.01
CA ARG A 166 5.79 -30.88 3.79
C ARG A 166 5.80 -32.25 3.12
N SER A 167 4.75 -32.61 2.38
CA SER A 167 4.69 -33.88 1.64
C SER A 167 5.45 -33.85 0.32
N GLY A 168 5.84 -32.66 -0.17
CA GLY A 168 6.50 -32.49 -1.46
C GLY A 168 5.54 -32.44 -2.65
N GLU A 169 4.23 -32.48 -2.43
CA GLU A 169 3.20 -32.40 -3.49
C GLU A 169 2.93 -30.97 -3.97
N LEU A 170 3.46 -29.96 -3.27
CA LEU A 170 3.25 -28.56 -3.65
C LEU A 170 3.97 -28.21 -4.96
N ARG A 171 5.12 -28.82 -5.20
CA ARG A 171 6.02 -28.54 -6.34
C ARG A 171 6.25 -29.80 -7.15
N GLU A 172 6.37 -29.63 -8.45
CA GLU A 172 6.84 -30.70 -9.33
C GLU A 172 8.37 -30.83 -9.22
N LYS A 173 8.92 -32.00 -9.55
CA LYS A 173 10.38 -32.17 -9.56
C LYS A 173 11.02 -31.45 -10.74
N ASP A 174 12.21 -30.91 -10.55
CA ASP A 174 12.93 -30.14 -11.56
C ASP A 174 13.20 -30.95 -12.85
N GLU A 175 13.33 -32.28 -12.73
CA GLU A 175 13.54 -33.14 -13.90
C GLU A 175 12.32 -33.24 -14.82
N ASN A 176 11.12 -33.02 -14.27
CA ASN A 176 9.84 -33.10 -14.98
C ASN A 176 9.44 -31.75 -15.61
N ILE A 177 10.21 -30.69 -15.38
CA ILE A 177 9.97 -29.36 -15.93
C ILE A 177 10.83 -29.16 -17.18
N THR A 178 10.18 -28.80 -18.30
CA THR A 178 10.86 -28.50 -19.55
C THR A 178 11.54 -27.14 -19.46
N LEU A 179 12.82 -27.06 -19.84
CA LEU A 179 13.57 -25.81 -19.91
C LEU A 179 14.00 -25.55 -21.36
N ASN A 180 14.10 -24.27 -21.72
CA ASN A 180 14.63 -23.84 -23.02
C ASN A 180 16.17 -23.66 -23.00
N GLY A 181 16.87 -24.26 -22.03
CA GLY A 181 18.32 -24.10 -21.80
C GLY A 181 18.90 -25.18 -20.86
N PRO A 182 20.22 -25.15 -20.58
CA PRO A 182 20.85 -26.11 -19.68
C PRO A 182 20.29 -26.00 -18.24
N ARG A 183 20.25 -27.13 -17.54
CA ARG A 183 19.90 -27.24 -16.12
C ARG A 183 21.08 -26.86 -15.24
#